data_AF-A0A957UF57-F1
#
_entry.id   AF-A0A957UF57-F1
#
_cell.length_a   1.000
_cell.length_b   1.000
_cell.length_c   1.000
_cell.angle_alpha   90.00
_cell.angle_beta   90.00
_cell.angle_gamma   90.00
#
_symmetry.space_group_name_H-M   'P 1'
#
loop_
_entity.id
_entity.type
_entity.pdbx_description
1 polymer ?
#
loop_
_entity_poly.entity_id
_entity_poly.type
_entity_poly.pdbx_seq_one_letter_code
_entity_poly.pdbx_strand_id
1 'polypeptide(L)'
;MSSWLPYLEFATALAAECSAYAVSQFGLHPARRKRDGTLVTATDLAIDRMIADRLAVTYPTHHVLSEEQTTSYDPGADFTWVIDPVDGTTNFARGMPVWGVSVALLQHGQPVAGVVFVLDGVLIGAGDG
;
A
#
# COMPACT_ATOMS: atom_id res chain seq x y z
N MET A 1 20.99 -0.63 15.69
CA MET A 1 19.78 -0.20 14.97
C MET A 1 19.13 -1.44 14.41
N SER A 2 17.82 -1.61 14.58
CA SER A 2 17.09 -2.78 14.06
C SER A 2 17.21 -2.83 12.55
N SER A 3 17.34 -4.03 11.98
CA SER A 3 17.49 -4.27 10.52
C SER A 3 16.34 -3.72 9.68
N TRP A 4 15.19 -3.43 10.31
CA TRP A 4 13.95 -3.00 9.65
C TRP A 4 13.81 -1.50 9.45
N LEU A 5 14.59 -0.70 10.16
CA LEU A 5 14.41 0.75 10.21
C LEU A 5 14.44 1.42 8.81
N PRO A 6 15.37 1.07 7.90
CA PRO A 6 15.38 1.67 6.56
C PRO A 6 14.12 1.35 5.75
N TYR A 7 13.57 0.13 5.87
CA TYR A 7 12.34 -0.26 5.19
C TYR A 7 11.12 0.47 5.75
N LEU A 8 11.08 0.65 7.07
CA LEU A 8 10.00 1.37 7.73
C LEU A 8 10.02 2.86 7.35
N GLU A 9 11.19 3.49 7.33
CA GLU A 9 11.36 4.89 6.91
C GLU A 9 10.92 5.07 5.45
N PHE A 10 11.35 4.16 4.57
CA PHE A 10 10.93 4.15 3.17
C PHE A 10 9.41 3.98 3.02
N ALA A 11 8.81 2.98 3.69
CA ALA A 11 7.38 2.71 3.64
C ALA A 11 6.57 3.90 4.16
N THR A 12 7.05 4.54 5.24
CA THR A 12 6.40 5.70 5.83
C THR A 12 6.38 6.88 4.87
N ALA A 13 7.52 7.18 4.24
CA ALA A 13 7.61 8.28 3.27
C ALA A 13 6.74 8.02 2.04
N LEU A 14 6.75 6.79 1.53
CA LEU A 14 5.98 6.40 0.35
C LEU A 14 4.46 6.44 0.63
N ALA A 15 4.02 5.89 1.76
CA ALA A 15 2.61 5.92 2.15
C ALA A 15 2.11 7.35 2.40
N ALA A 16 2.96 8.23 2.96
CA ALA A 16 2.63 9.64 3.14
C ALA A 16 2.45 10.38 1.79
N GLU A 17 3.33 10.14 0.81
CA GLU A 17 3.21 10.70 -0.54
C GLU A 17 1.92 10.24 -1.22
N CYS A 18 1.62 8.94 -1.16
CA CYS A 18 0.41 8.35 -1.74
C CYS A 18 -0.86 8.85 -1.05
N SER A 19 -0.84 9.00 0.28
CA SER A 19 -1.95 9.56 1.04
C SER A 19 -2.23 11.02 0.66
N ALA A 20 -1.19 11.85 0.51
CA ALA A 20 -1.36 13.23 0.04
C ALA A 20 -1.99 13.29 -1.35
N TYR A 21 -1.58 12.39 -2.26
CA TYR A 21 -2.23 12.25 -3.56
C TYR A 21 -3.70 11.81 -3.41
N ALA A 22 -4.00 10.79 -2.61
CA ALA A 22 -5.35 10.30 -2.37
C ALA A 22 -6.29 11.40 -1.85
N VAL A 23 -5.83 12.20 -0.90
CA VAL A 23 -6.56 13.37 -0.36
C VAL A 23 -6.90 14.35 -1.47
N SER A 24 -5.97 14.64 -2.38
CA SER A 24 -6.24 15.54 -3.52
C SER A 24 -7.28 15.01 -4.51
N GLN A 25 -7.50 13.69 -4.52
CA GLN A 25 -8.44 13.00 -5.41
C GLN A 25 -9.76 12.63 -4.72
N PHE A 26 -9.89 12.90 -3.41
CA PHE A 26 -11.00 12.44 -2.60
C PHE A 26 -12.34 13.01 -3.08
N GLY A 27 -13.29 12.11 -3.36
CA GLY A 27 -14.62 12.47 -3.90
C GLY A 27 -14.64 12.87 -5.37
N LEU A 28 -13.52 12.84 -6.10
CA LEU A 28 -13.46 13.24 -7.51
C LEU A 28 -13.80 12.11 -8.48
N HIS A 29 -13.53 10.85 -8.10
CA HIS A 29 -13.62 9.71 -9.01
C HIS A 29 -14.66 8.69 -8.57
N PRO A 30 -15.60 8.30 -9.45
CA PRO A 30 -16.53 7.22 -9.14
C PRO A 30 -15.82 5.86 -9.12
N ALA A 31 -16.26 4.97 -8.24
CA ALA A 31 -15.81 3.59 -8.23
C ALA A 31 -16.36 2.79 -9.42
N ARG A 32 -15.55 1.84 -9.89
CA ARG A 32 -15.93 0.75 -10.79
C ARG A 32 -15.91 -0.55 -10.02
N ARG A 33 -16.70 -1.54 -10.46
CA ARG A 33 -16.74 -2.86 -9.84
C ARG A 33 -15.78 -3.81 -10.56
N LYS A 34 -14.88 -4.45 -9.82
CA LYS A 34 -14.00 -5.53 -10.30
C LYS A 34 -14.82 -6.81 -10.55
N ARG A 35 -14.21 -7.81 -11.20
CA ARG A 35 -14.89 -9.09 -11.53
C ARG A 35 -15.31 -9.90 -10.30
N ASP A 36 -14.54 -9.79 -9.22
CA ASP A 36 -14.81 -10.44 -7.92
C ASP A 36 -15.86 -9.68 -7.08
N GLY A 37 -16.36 -8.54 -7.55
CA GLY A 37 -17.37 -7.73 -6.89
C GLY A 37 -16.84 -6.61 -6.00
N THR A 38 -15.52 -6.51 -5.79
CA THR A 38 -14.88 -5.39 -5.06
C THR A 38 -14.92 -4.10 -5.89
N LEU A 39 -14.62 -2.96 -5.25
CA LEU A 39 -14.62 -1.64 -5.90
C LEU A 39 -13.19 -1.17 -6.15
N VAL A 40 -13.00 -0.37 -7.20
CA VAL A 40 -11.73 0.27 -7.56
C VAL A 40 -12.01 1.67 -8.11
N THR A 41 -11.18 2.65 -7.76
CA THR A 41 -11.22 3.99 -8.38
C THR A 41 -9.96 4.25 -9.23
N ALA A 42 -9.96 5.37 -9.95
CA ALA A 42 -8.75 5.82 -10.64
C ALA A 42 -7.61 6.16 -9.66
N THR A 43 -7.94 6.50 -8.41
CA THR A 43 -6.97 6.79 -7.36
C THR A 43 -6.23 5.53 -6.93
N ASP A 44 -6.94 4.41 -6.72
CA ASP A 44 -6.35 3.11 -6.36
C ASP A 44 -5.29 2.69 -7.40
N LEU A 45 -5.65 2.75 -8.69
CA LEU A 45 -4.74 2.39 -9.80
C LEU A 45 -3.54 3.33 -9.94
N ALA A 46 -3.70 4.60 -9.58
CA ALA A 46 -2.61 5.56 -9.64
C ALA A 46 -1.61 5.34 -8.49
N ILE A 47 -2.12 5.13 -7.28
CA ILE A 47 -1.29 4.84 -6.10
C ILE A 47 -0.57 3.51 -6.26
N ASP A 48 -1.25 2.46 -6.76
CA ASP A 48 -0.62 1.18 -7.09
C ASP A 48 0.62 1.35 -7.96
N ARG A 49 0.51 2.12 -9.04
CA ARG A 49 1.62 2.40 -9.97
C ARG A 49 2.72 3.21 -9.30
N MET A 50 2.38 4.26 -8.55
CA MET A 50 3.37 5.08 -7.83
C MET A 50 4.22 4.22 -6.89
N ILE A 51 3.56 3.32 -6.15
CA ILE A 51 4.24 2.42 -5.22
C ILE A 51 5.09 1.41 -5.97
N ALA A 52 4.54 0.74 -6.99
CA ALA A 52 5.26 -0.26 -7.78
C ALA A 52 6.51 0.33 -8.47
N ASP A 53 6.39 1.52 -9.09
CA ASP A 53 7.50 2.21 -9.74
C ASP A 53 8.60 2.56 -8.73
N ARG A 54 8.22 3.04 -7.52
CA ARG A 54 9.18 3.37 -6.48
C ARG A 54 9.91 2.13 -5.94
N LEU A 55 9.19 1.02 -5.79
CA LEU A 55 9.74 -0.26 -5.35
C LEU A 55 10.68 -0.86 -6.40
N ALA A 56 10.31 -0.81 -7.69
CA ALA A 56 11.16 -1.30 -8.76
C ALA A 56 12.51 -0.58 -8.84
N VAL A 57 12.56 0.71 -8.46
CA VAL A 57 13.80 1.50 -8.41
C VAL A 57 14.60 1.23 -7.12
N THR A 58 13.94 1.22 -5.96
CA THR A 58 14.62 1.17 -4.66
C THR A 58 15.01 -0.26 -4.26
N TYR A 59 14.14 -1.22 -4.57
CA TYR A 59 14.24 -2.62 -4.17
C TYR A 59 13.94 -3.55 -5.36
N PRO A 60 14.73 -3.51 -6.45
CA PRO A 60 14.45 -4.22 -7.70
C PRO A 60 14.36 -5.74 -7.57
N THR A 61 14.89 -6.31 -6.49
CA THR A 61 14.87 -7.76 -6.21
C THR A 61 13.74 -8.19 -5.28
N HIS A 62 12.96 -7.24 -4.73
CA HIS A 62 11.87 -7.57 -3.82
C HIS A 62 10.61 -7.91 -4.61
N HIS A 63 9.85 -8.87 -4.10
CA HIS A 63 8.55 -9.21 -4.66
C HIS A 63 7.51 -8.16 -4.27
N VAL A 64 6.50 -7.97 -5.12
CA VAL A 64 5.37 -7.08 -4.87
C VAL A 64 4.08 -7.89 -4.96
N LEU A 65 3.26 -7.79 -3.91
CA LEU A 65 1.91 -8.34 -3.84
C LEU A 65 0.95 -7.17 -3.62
N SER A 66 0.24 -6.78 -4.67
CA SER A 66 -0.71 -5.66 -4.63
C SER A 66 -2.14 -6.11 -4.93
N GLU A 67 -3.12 -5.47 -4.30
CA GLU A 67 -4.55 -5.68 -4.57
C GLU A 67 -4.95 -5.36 -6.02
N GLU A 68 -4.27 -4.39 -6.66
CA GLU A 68 -4.63 -3.91 -8.00
C GLU A 68 -3.85 -4.59 -9.13
N GLN A 69 -2.85 -5.41 -8.78
CA GLN A 69 -2.04 -6.14 -9.74
C GLN A 69 -2.41 -7.62 -9.76
N THR A 70 -2.24 -8.26 -10.92
CA THR A 70 -2.34 -9.73 -11.01
C THR A 70 -1.03 -10.36 -10.55
N THR A 71 -0.70 -10.15 -9.28
CA THR A 71 0.49 -10.72 -8.61
C THR A 71 0.05 -11.82 -7.65
N SER A 72 0.72 -12.96 -7.72
CA SER A 72 0.54 -14.05 -6.75
C SER A 72 1.63 -13.96 -5.69
N TYR A 73 1.33 -14.42 -4.47
CA TYR A 73 2.36 -14.57 -3.45
C TYR A 73 3.43 -15.58 -3.90
N ASP A 74 4.71 -15.21 -3.74
CA ASP A 74 5.84 -16.10 -3.96
C ASP A 74 6.42 -16.54 -2.61
N PRO A 75 6.23 -17.81 -2.18
CA PRO A 75 6.78 -18.31 -0.93
C PRO A 75 8.31 -18.41 -0.92
N GLY A 76 8.96 -18.32 -2.09
CA GLY A 76 10.42 -18.34 -2.23
C GLY A 76 11.07 -16.96 -2.18
N ALA A 77 10.28 -15.88 -2.12
CA ALA A 77 10.82 -14.52 -2.07
C ALA A 77 11.36 -14.18 -0.67
N ASP A 78 12.60 -13.71 -0.60
CA ASP A 78 13.21 -13.24 0.66
C ASP A 78 12.44 -12.05 1.23
N PHE A 79 11.98 -11.15 0.36
CA PHE A 79 11.21 -9.97 0.72
C PHE A 79 9.99 -9.82 -0.17
N THR A 80 8.82 -9.57 0.44
CA THR A 80 7.58 -9.26 -0.27
C THR A 80 6.96 -7.99 0.30
N TRP A 81 6.75 -6.98 -0.55
CA TRP A 81 5.94 -5.82 -0.22
C TRP A 81 4.46 -6.14 -0.44
N VAL A 82 3.64 -5.98 0.59
CA VAL A 82 2.19 -6.20 0.55
C VAL A 82 1.50 -4.84 0.56
N ILE A 83 0.64 -4.60 -0.43
CA ILE A 83 0.19 -3.26 -0.78
C ILE A 83 -1.32 -3.24 -0.96
N ASP A 84 -1.97 -2.35 -0.21
CA ASP A 84 -3.35 -1.94 -0.44
C ASP A 84 -3.34 -0.43 -0.74
N PRO A 85 -3.51 -0.04 -2.02
CA PRO A 85 -3.45 1.36 -2.43
C PRO A 85 -4.49 2.26 -1.75
N VAL A 86 -5.68 1.73 -1.48
CA VAL A 86 -6.77 2.43 -0.79
C VAL A 86 -7.59 1.41 0.01
N ASP A 87 -7.17 1.13 1.24
CA ASP A 87 -7.96 0.31 2.15
C ASP A 87 -9.24 1.09 2.50
N GLY A 88 -10.39 0.52 2.12
CA GLY A 88 -11.68 1.19 2.23
C GLY A 88 -12.13 1.93 0.97
N THR A 89 -11.80 1.45 -0.23
CA THR A 89 -12.24 2.03 -1.53
C THR A 89 -13.73 2.39 -1.58
N THR A 90 -14.60 1.61 -0.94
CA THR A 90 -16.05 1.92 -0.85
C THR A 90 -16.32 3.24 -0.13
N ASN A 91 -15.63 3.49 0.98
CA ASN A 91 -15.74 4.72 1.74
C ASN A 91 -15.10 5.88 0.96
N PHE A 92 -13.92 5.64 0.38
CA PHE A 92 -13.22 6.60 -0.47
C PHE A 92 -14.12 7.13 -1.59
N ALA A 93 -14.72 6.22 -2.37
CA ALA A 93 -15.59 6.56 -3.50
C ALA A 93 -16.90 7.24 -3.08
N ARG A 94 -17.32 7.10 -1.82
CA ARG A 94 -18.52 7.75 -1.26
C ARG A 94 -18.23 9.07 -0.56
N GLY A 95 -16.98 9.52 -0.54
CA GLY A 95 -16.59 10.73 0.19
C GLY A 95 -16.64 10.56 1.71
N MET A 96 -16.56 9.33 2.22
CA MET A 96 -16.48 9.04 3.64
C MET A 96 -15.01 8.99 4.09
N PRO A 97 -14.59 9.75 5.11
CA PRO A 97 -13.18 9.90 5.50
C PRO A 97 -12.67 8.72 6.35
N VAL A 98 -12.99 7.49 5.95
CA VAL A 98 -12.61 6.25 6.64
C VAL A 98 -11.95 5.32 5.62
N TRP A 99 -10.70 5.62 5.30
CA TRP A 99 -9.85 4.89 4.37
C TRP A 99 -8.38 5.19 4.67
N GLY A 100 -7.46 4.42 4.09
CA GLY A 100 -6.03 4.67 4.22
C GLY A 100 -5.19 4.05 3.10
N VAL A 101 -3.90 4.34 3.11
CA VAL A 101 -2.90 3.67 2.26
C VAL A 101 -2.11 2.70 3.14
N SER A 102 -2.04 1.42 2.75
CA SER A 102 -1.33 0.39 3.50
C SER A 102 -0.12 -0.14 2.74
N VAL A 103 1.04 -0.13 3.38
CA VAL A 103 2.29 -0.69 2.86
C VAL A 103 2.95 -1.52 3.95
N ALA A 104 3.12 -2.81 3.71
CA ALA A 104 3.81 -3.72 4.60
C ALA A 104 4.95 -4.45 3.91
N LEU A 105 5.92 -4.92 4.69
CA LEU A 105 7.02 -5.74 4.24
C LEU A 105 7.01 -7.06 5.01
N LEU A 106 7.07 -8.15 4.26
CA LEU A 106 7.36 -9.48 4.76
C LEU A 106 8.83 -9.80 4.48
N GLN A 107 9.51 -10.41 5.45
CA GLN A 107 10.76 -11.13 5.22
C GLN A 107 10.55 -12.62 5.48
N HIS A 108 10.83 -13.47 4.48
CA HIS A 108 10.57 -14.91 4.54
C HIS A 108 9.14 -15.24 5.00
N GLY A 109 8.16 -14.45 4.53
CA GLY A 109 6.75 -14.59 4.90
C GLY A 109 6.36 -14.06 6.28
N GLN A 110 7.29 -13.52 7.08
CA GLN A 110 7.00 -12.92 8.39
C GLN A 110 6.92 -11.39 8.28
N PRO A 111 5.92 -10.73 8.89
CA PRO A 111 5.80 -9.27 8.85
C PRO A 111 6.91 -8.60 9.66
N VAL A 112 7.65 -7.69 9.02
CA VAL A 112 8.81 -7.01 9.63
C VAL A 112 8.69 -5.49 9.69
N ALA A 113 7.88 -4.91 8.79
CA ALA A 113 7.53 -3.50 8.80
C ALA A 113 6.11 -3.31 8.24
N GLY A 114 5.39 -2.32 8.74
CA GLY A 114 4.04 -2.00 8.29
C GLY A 114 3.69 -0.55 8.58
N VAL A 115 3.09 0.10 7.59
CA VAL A 115 2.58 1.46 7.70
C VAL A 115 1.16 1.49 7.16
N VAL A 116 0.25 2.02 7.97
CA VAL A 116 -1.10 2.39 7.52
C VAL A 116 -1.25 3.88 7.73
N PHE A 117 -1.38 4.62 6.62
CA PHE A 117 -1.59 6.05 6.65
C PHE A 117 -3.08 6.33 6.50
N VAL A 118 -3.69 6.90 7.54
CA VAL A 118 -5.10 7.31 7.56
C VAL A 118 -5.21 8.83 7.65
N LEU A 119 -6.40 9.39 7.46
CA LEU A 119 -6.58 10.84 7.45
C LEU A 119 -6.15 11.54 8.74
N ASP A 120 -6.41 10.92 9.89
CA ASP A 120 -6.15 11.52 11.21
C ASP A 120 -4.82 11.05 11.84
N GLY A 121 -3.97 10.33 11.11
CA GLY A 121 -2.70 9.87 11.64
C GLY A 121 -2.05 8.73 10.86
N VAL A 122 -1.00 8.17 11.45
CA VAL A 122 -0.26 7.05 10.89
C VAL A 122 -0.07 5.97 11.94
N LEU A 123 -0.37 4.73 11.57
CA LEU A 123 -0.04 3.55 12.35
C LEU A 123 1.25 2.95 11.78
N ILE A 124 2.24 2.75 12.64
CA ILE A 124 3.57 2.28 12.27
C ILE A 124 3.90 1.08 13.15
N GLY A 125 4.26 -0.04 12.53
CA GLY A 125 4.69 -1.26 13.21
C GLY A 125 5.99 -1.79 12.62
N ALA A 126 6.89 -2.26 13.47
CA ALA A 126 8.07 -3.02 13.09
C ALA A 126 8.42 -4.02 14.19
N GLY A 127 8.87 -5.21 13.80
CA GLY A 127 9.16 -6.30 14.74
C GLY A 127 9.67 -7.55 14.04
N ASP A 128 10.16 -8.51 14.81
CA ASP A 128 10.69 -9.80 14.33
C ASP A 128 9.63 -10.92 14.39
N GLY A 129 8.34 -10.57 14.22
CA GLY A 129 7.21 -11.46 14.50
C GLY A 129 6.75 -11.46 15.95
#